data_AF-A0A962I3T3-F1
#
_entry.id   AF-A0A962I3T3-F1
#
_cell.length_a   1.000
_cell.length_b   1.000
_cell.length_c   1.000
_cell.angle_alpha   90.00
_cell.angle_beta   90.00
_cell.angle_gamma   90.00
#
_symmetry.space_group_name_H-M   'P 1'
#
loop_
_entity.id
_entity.type
_entity.pdbx_description
1 polymer ?
#
loop_
_entity_poly.entity_id
_entity_poly.type
_entity_poly.pdbx_seq_one_letter_code
_entity_poly.pdbx_strand_id
1 'polypeptide(L)'
;MNPSQTPDPDHDPNLEEEIGDGDDRIIGRAFRWSMVLLVAIVLLVAGGLGLRHALRTKPVAITDEGHAALESLRRDVAEPSGPQLSFVDVTAAAGIDFVHRNGATGERLLPETMGSGVAWFDADGDGLDDLLLVDAGPWPTADDYDRWPGALRLYRNLGEGRFEDSTHAAGLNAVRAYGTGVAVADIDGDGDLDVFLAAVGANHLFRNDNGRFVDITDSAGVAGEALRWSSSAGFFDMDSDGLPELWVVNYVDWSRERDFEVDYRLDGIGRAYGP
;
A
#
# COMPACT_ATOMS: atom_id res chain seq x y z
N MET A 1 -87.00 41.11 5.51
CA MET A 1 -86.57 41.96 4.38
C MET A 1 -85.21 42.54 4.75
N ASN A 2 -84.20 42.16 3.97
CA ASN A 2 -82.80 42.60 3.92
C ASN A 2 -82.04 42.88 5.23
N PRO A 3 -81.01 42.08 5.61
CA PRO A 3 -80.03 42.51 6.60
C PRO A 3 -79.05 43.52 5.97
N SER A 4 -78.86 44.64 6.67
CA SER A 4 -77.85 45.65 6.36
C SER A 4 -76.45 45.09 6.53
N GLN A 5 -75.65 45.05 5.45
CA GLN A 5 -74.21 44.84 5.53
C GLN A 5 -73.53 46.14 5.95
N THR A 6 -72.83 46.11 7.07
CA THR A 6 -71.81 47.09 7.45
C THR A 6 -70.54 46.83 6.62
N PRO A 7 -69.81 47.85 6.15
CA PRO A 7 -68.56 47.65 5.43
C PRO A 7 -67.46 47.13 6.37
N ASP A 8 -66.63 46.24 5.85
CA ASP A 8 -65.42 45.72 6.49
C ASP A 8 -64.34 46.82 6.55
N PRO A 9 -63.80 47.18 7.72
CA PRO A 9 -62.80 48.24 7.86
C PRO A 9 -61.39 47.87 7.36
N ASP A 10 -61.15 46.62 6.94
CA ASP A 10 -59.82 46.16 6.48
C ASP A 10 -59.69 46.02 4.95
N HIS A 11 -60.67 46.50 4.17
CA HIS A 11 -60.57 46.48 2.71
C HIS A 11 -59.76 47.68 2.18
N ASP A 12 -58.44 47.48 2.03
CA ASP A 12 -57.57 48.39 1.29
C ASP A 12 -57.67 48.09 -0.23
N PRO A 13 -58.29 48.97 -1.03
CA PRO A 13 -58.44 48.76 -2.47
C PRO A 13 -57.09 48.84 -3.23
N ASN A 14 -56.00 49.25 -2.59
CA ASN A 14 -54.68 49.29 -3.23
C ASN A 14 -53.95 47.93 -3.21
N LEU A 15 -54.41 46.92 -2.46
CA LEU A 15 -53.77 45.61 -2.45
C LEU A 15 -54.09 44.76 -3.69
N GLU A 16 -55.14 45.08 -4.44
CA GLU A 16 -55.47 44.38 -5.69
C GLU A 16 -54.75 44.95 -6.92
N GLU A 17 -54.12 46.13 -6.82
CA GLU A 17 -53.41 46.77 -7.94
C GLU A 17 -51.90 46.47 -7.97
N GLU A 18 -51.38 45.70 -7.00
CA GLU A 18 -49.95 45.33 -6.90
C GLU A 18 -49.65 43.86 -7.26
N ILE A 19 -50.57 43.18 -7.94
CA ILE A 19 -50.26 41.99 -8.75
C ILE A 19 -50.29 42.40 -10.22
N GLY A 20 -49.56 43.47 -10.53
CA GLY A 20 -49.33 43.92 -11.89
C GLY A 20 -48.56 42.86 -12.66
N ASP A 21 -49.28 42.15 -13.53
CA ASP A 21 -48.88 41.63 -14.85
C ASP A 21 -47.36 41.50 -15.07
N GLY A 22 -46.72 40.75 -14.17
CA GLY A 22 -45.28 40.60 -14.01
C GLY A 22 -44.74 39.51 -14.91
N ASP A 23 -44.92 39.71 -16.21
CA ASP A 23 -43.99 39.31 -17.25
C ASP A 23 -43.74 37.79 -17.43
N ASP A 24 -44.77 37.05 -17.86
CA ASP A 24 -44.63 35.72 -18.49
C ASP A 24 -43.58 35.70 -19.62
N ARG A 25 -43.28 36.86 -20.21
CA ARG A 25 -42.23 37.01 -21.23
C ARG A 25 -40.83 37.03 -20.61
N ILE A 26 -40.65 37.44 -19.35
CA ILE A 26 -39.38 37.28 -18.61
C ILE A 26 -39.12 35.82 -18.29
N ILE A 27 -40.12 35.06 -17.79
CA ILE A 27 -39.96 33.64 -17.48
C ILE A 27 -39.69 32.84 -18.76
N GLY A 28 -40.42 33.12 -19.85
CA GLY A 28 -40.20 32.49 -21.15
C GLY A 28 -38.82 32.83 -21.77
N ARG A 29 -38.31 34.04 -21.55
CA ARG A 29 -36.99 34.46 -22.03
C ARG A 29 -35.86 33.85 -21.20
N ALA A 30 -36.02 33.78 -19.87
CA ALA A 30 -35.10 33.10 -18.97
C ALA A 30 -35.00 31.60 -19.31
N PHE A 31 -36.13 30.92 -19.51
CA PHE A 31 -36.17 29.51 -19.90
C PHE A 31 -35.47 29.23 -21.24
N ARG A 32 -35.65 30.12 -22.23
CA ARG A 32 -34.97 30.01 -23.53
C ARG A 32 -33.45 30.19 -23.39
N TRP A 33 -33.00 31.15 -22.58
CA TRP A 33 -31.57 31.33 -22.33
C TRP A 33 -30.95 30.19 -21.52
N SER A 34 -31.68 29.63 -20.54
CA SER A 34 -31.25 28.43 -19.81
C SER A 34 -31.12 27.22 -20.73
N MET A 35 -32.05 27.04 -21.69
CA MET A 35 -31.97 25.94 -22.65
C MET A 35 -30.83 26.11 -23.66
N VAL A 36 -30.55 27.35 -24.09
CA VAL A 36 -29.37 27.65 -24.92
C VAL A 36 -28.07 27.37 -24.16
N LEU A 37 -27.99 27.77 -22.89
CA LEU A 37 -26.82 27.52 -22.04
C LEU A 37 -26.62 26.02 -21.81
N LEU A 38 -27.70 25.26 -21.56
CA LEU A 38 -27.64 23.81 -21.39
C LEU A 38 -27.09 23.12 -22.65
N VAL A 39 -27.59 23.50 -23.82
CA VAL A 39 -27.10 22.97 -25.11
C VAL A 39 -25.62 23.34 -25.32
N ALA A 40 -25.21 24.56 -25.00
CA ALA A 40 -23.82 24.99 -25.10
C ALA A 40 -22.89 24.15 -24.18
N ILE A 41 -23.32 23.87 -22.95
CA ILE A 41 -22.57 23.02 -22.01
C ILE A 41 -22.46 21.59 -22.55
N VAL A 42 -23.54 21.00 -23.06
CA VAL A 42 -23.53 19.66 -23.64
C VAL A 42 -22.57 19.58 -24.83
N LEU A 43 -22.57 20.59 -25.70
CA LEU A 43 -21.66 20.65 -26.84
C LEU A 43 -20.20 20.82 -26.40
N LEU A 44 -19.92 21.60 -25.35
CA LEU A 44 -18.58 21.73 -24.79
C LEU A 44 -18.07 20.41 -24.17
N VAL A 45 -18.93 19.71 -23.43
CA VAL A 45 -18.58 18.41 -22.83
C VAL A 45 -18.37 17.36 -23.92
N ALA A 46 -19.25 17.28 -24.91
CA ALA A 46 -19.11 16.36 -26.04
C ALA A 46 -17.85 16.67 -26.87
N GLY A 47 -17.57 17.96 -27.11
CA GLY A 47 -16.35 18.41 -27.77
C GLY A 47 -15.08 18.06 -27.00
N GLY A 48 -15.10 18.25 -25.67
CA GLY A 48 -13.99 17.87 -24.79
C GLY A 48 -13.74 16.36 -24.74
N LEU A 49 -14.81 15.56 -24.69
CA LEU A 49 -14.72 14.09 -24.75
C LEU A 49 -14.21 13.61 -26.12
N GLY A 50 -14.69 14.22 -27.22
CA GLY A 50 -14.22 13.94 -28.57
C GLY A 50 -12.75 14.29 -28.75
N LEU A 51 -12.32 15.44 -28.23
CA LEU A 51 -10.93 15.88 -28.27
C LEU A 51 -10.03 14.96 -27.43
N ARG A 52 -10.46 14.58 -26.23
CA ARG A 52 -9.75 13.60 -25.39
C ARG A 52 -9.63 12.23 -26.06
N HIS A 53 -10.66 11.80 -26.78
CA HIS A 53 -10.62 10.55 -27.54
C HIS A 53 -9.68 10.65 -28.76
N ALA A 54 -9.69 11.78 -29.47
CA ALA A 54 -8.82 12.03 -30.61
C ALA A 54 -7.34 12.20 -30.24
N LEU A 55 -7.08 12.77 -29.05
CA LEU A 55 -5.74 12.93 -28.48
C LEU A 55 -5.27 11.69 -27.71
N ARG A 56 -6.10 10.64 -27.61
CA ARG A 56 -5.69 9.37 -27.01
C ARG A 56 -4.67 8.72 -27.95
N THR A 57 -3.41 8.74 -27.56
CA THR A 57 -2.36 8.04 -28.29
C THR A 57 -2.73 6.56 -28.39
N LYS A 58 -2.66 6.01 -29.59
CA LYS A 58 -2.86 4.56 -29.76
C LYS A 58 -1.68 3.87 -29.06
N PRO A 59 -1.90 2.75 -28.37
CA PRO A 59 -0.81 1.96 -27.84
C PRO A 59 0.16 1.64 -28.99
N VAL A 60 1.44 1.90 -28.76
CA VAL A 60 2.49 1.54 -29.72
C VAL A 60 2.48 0.02 -29.80
N ALA A 61 2.11 -0.51 -30.96
CA ALA A 61 2.25 -1.93 -31.22
C ALA A 61 3.74 -2.26 -31.20
N ILE A 62 4.14 -3.28 -30.43
CA ILE A 62 5.50 -3.82 -30.51
C ILE A 62 5.65 -4.34 -31.95
N THR A 63 6.48 -3.66 -32.73
CA THR A 63 6.72 -4.02 -34.13
C THR A 63 7.57 -5.29 -34.19
N ASP A 64 7.54 -5.96 -35.35
CA ASP A 64 8.45 -7.08 -35.62
C ASP A 64 9.92 -6.64 -35.51
N GLU A 65 10.22 -5.36 -35.75
CA GLU A 65 11.53 -4.75 -35.51
C GLU A 65 11.89 -4.73 -34.02
N GLY A 66 10.92 -4.49 -33.13
CA GLY A 66 11.12 -4.56 -31.67
C GLY A 66 11.44 -5.98 -31.20
N HIS A 67 10.78 -6.99 -31.78
CA HIS A 67 11.12 -8.40 -31.53
C HIS A 67 12.50 -8.75 -32.06
N ALA A 68 12.85 -8.33 -33.28
CA ALA A 68 14.18 -8.57 -33.86
C ALA A 68 15.30 -7.87 -33.06
N ALA A 69 15.04 -6.67 -32.53
CA ALA A 69 15.97 -5.97 -31.66
C ALA A 69 16.18 -6.72 -30.33
N LEU A 70 15.11 -7.23 -29.70
CA LEU A 70 15.20 -8.08 -28.50
C LEU A 70 15.95 -9.39 -28.79
N GLU A 71 15.70 -10.02 -29.94
CA GLU A 71 16.39 -11.23 -30.37
C GLU A 71 17.89 -10.95 -30.60
N SER A 72 18.24 -9.79 -31.17
CA SER A 72 19.65 -9.37 -31.35
C SER A 72 20.37 -9.06 -30.04
N LEU A 73 19.61 -8.72 -28.98
CA LEU A 73 20.13 -8.49 -27.63
C LEU A 73 20.25 -9.79 -26.82
N ARG A 74 19.61 -10.88 -27.28
CA ARG A 74 19.94 -12.23 -26.78
C ARG A 74 21.36 -12.53 -27.22
N ARG A 75 22.32 -12.25 -26.34
CA ARG A 75 23.67 -12.78 -26.50
C ARG A 75 23.55 -14.30 -26.56
N ASP A 76 24.25 -14.93 -27.49
CA ASP A 76 24.58 -16.34 -27.42
C ASP A 76 25.37 -16.56 -26.12
N VAL A 77 24.64 -16.83 -25.03
CA VAL A 77 25.24 -17.20 -23.76
C VAL A 77 25.85 -18.57 -24.02
N ALA A 78 27.18 -18.62 -24.13
CA ALA A 78 27.89 -19.88 -24.19
C ALA A 78 27.41 -20.75 -23.02
N GLU A 79 27.06 -22.00 -23.32
CA GLU A 79 26.65 -22.98 -22.31
C GLU A 79 27.63 -22.95 -21.13
N PRO A 80 27.15 -22.73 -19.90
CA PRO A 80 28.02 -22.52 -18.76
C PRO A 80 28.92 -23.75 -18.57
N SER A 81 30.23 -23.57 -18.76
CA SER A 81 31.24 -24.63 -18.63
C SER A 81 31.65 -24.93 -17.18
N GLY A 82 30.83 -24.53 -16.21
CA GLY A 82 31.06 -24.68 -14.78
C GLY A 82 30.41 -25.94 -14.20
N PRO A 83 30.67 -26.26 -12.92
CA PRO A 83 29.96 -27.32 -12.23
C PRO A 83 28.45 -27.07 -12.31
N GLN A 84 27.71 -28.07 -12.77
CA GLN A 84 26.25 -27.99 -12.83
C GLN A 84 25.69 -28.20 -11.42
N LEU A 85 25.31 -27.09 -10.78
CA LEU A 85 24.59 -27.12 -9.52
C LEU A 85 23.10 -27.31 -9.82
N SER A 86 22.53 -28.44 -9.40
CA SER A 86 21.09 -28.67 -9.48
C SER A 86 20.42 -28.15 -8.21
N PHE A 87 19.47 -27.23 -8.37
CA PHE A 87 18.56 -26.84 -7.30
C PHE A 87 17.29 -27.69 -7.38
N VAL A 88 16.75 -28.07 -6.23
CA VAL A 88 15.47 -28.77 -6.11
C VAL A 88 14.56 -27.90 -5.24
N ASP A 89 13.34 -27.66 -5.71
CA ASP A 89 12.33 -27.03 -4.88
C ASP A 89 11.85 -28.03 -3.82
N VAL A 90 12.09 -27.70 -2.56
CA VAL A 90 11.69 -28.49 -1.40
C VAL A 90 10.59 -27.81 -0.59
N THR A 91 10.06 -26.66 -1.02
CA THR A 91 9.15 -25.80 -0.25
C THR A 91 7.97 -26.59 0.33
N ALA A 92 7.26 -27.33 -0.52
CA ALA A 92 6.12 -28.14 -0.11
C ALA A 92 6.51 -29.34 0.77
N ALA A 93 7.65 -29.98 0.47
CA ALA A 93 8.15 -31.11 1.26
C ALA A 93 8.63 -30.67 2.65
N ALA A 94 9.15 -29.44 2.75
CA ALA A 94 9.57 -28.80 3.97
C ALA A 94 8.38 -28.36 4.83
N GLY A 95 7.17 -28.24 4.27
CA GLY A 95 5.98 -27.77 5.00
C GLY A 95 5.82 -26.25 5.03
N ILE A 96 6.52 -25.54 4.14
CA ILE A 96 6.42 -24.09 4.00
C ILE A 96 5.35 -23.76 2.95
N ASP A 97 4.37 -22.93 3.31
CA ASP A 97 3.28 -22.49 2.44
C ASP A 97 3.27 -20.95 2.22
N PHE A 98 4.36 -20.29 2.63
CA PHE A 98 4.50 -18.85 2.55
C PHE A 98 4.45 -18.37 1.10
N VAL A 99 3.67 -17.30 0.88
CA VAL A 99 3.63 -16.55 -0.37
C VAL A 99 3.70 -15.08 0.01
N HIS A 100 4.78 -14.42 -0.41
CA HIS A 100 4.96 -12.99 -0.23
C HIS A 100 3.89 -12.21 -1.00
N ARG A 101 3.26 -11.25 -0.31
CA ARG A 101 2.29 -10.31 -0.87
C ARG A 101 2.84 -8.90 -0.67
N ASN A 102 3.06 -8.20 -1.77
CA ASN A 102 3.62 -6.84 -1.79
C ASN A 102 2.57 -5.73 -1.58
N GLY A 103 1.38 -6.03 -1.04
CA GLY A 103 0.32 -5.03 -0.82
C GLY A 103 -0.33 -4.45 -2.07
N ALA A 104 0.02 -4.86 -3.28
CA ALA A 104 -0.41 -4.18 -4.50
C ALA A 104 -1.93 -4.21 -4.75
N THR A 105 -2.55 -3.04 -4.86
CA THR A 105 -3.99 -2.87 -5.15
C THR A 105 -4.27 -2.16 -6.48
N GLY A 106 -3.22 -1.89 -7.27
CA GLY A 106 -3.31 -1.30 -8.62
C GLY A 106 -2.89 0.17 -8.70
N GLU A 107 -2.60 0.82 -7.57
CA GLU A 107 -2.13 2.20 -7.51
C GLU A 107 -0.66 2.37 -7.91
N ARG A 108 0.09 1.25 -7.95
CA ARG A 108 1.49 1.18 -8.35
C ARG A 108 2.39 2.04 -7.45
N LEU A 109 2.27 1.84 -6.15
CA LEU A 109 3.03 2.55 -5.13
C LEU A 109 4.47 2.01 -5.07
N LEU A 110 5.45 2.88 -4.83
CA LEU A 110 6.87 2.53 -4.83
C LEU A 110 7.20 1.34 -3.89
N PRO A 111 6.69 1.24 -2.65
CA PRO A 111 7.04 0.11 -1.80
C PRO A 111 6.60 -1.25 -2.34
N GLU A 112 5.61 -1.30 -3.23
CA GLU A 112 5.10 -2.55 -3.84
C GLU A 112 6.15 -3.19 -4.78
N THR A 113 7.18 -2.45 -5.20
CA THR A 113 8.26 -3.03 -6.03
C THR A 113 9.40 -3.66 -5.22
N MET A 114 9.41 -3.46 -3.90
CA MET A 114 10.47 -3.97 -3.04
C MET A 114 10.06 -5.30 -2.43
N GLY A 115 11.03 -6.20 -2.32
CA GLY A 115 10.88 -7.41 -1.50
C GLY A 115 11.00 -7.09 -0.02
N SER A 116 10.74 -8.11 0.79
CA SER A 116 10.84 -8.05 2.25
C SER A 116 12.15 -8.71 2.75
N GLY A 117 12.20 -9.00 4.05
CA GLY A 117 13.34 -9.67 4.71
C GLY A 117 13.05 -11.11 5.14
N VAL A 118 14.12 -11.79 5.56
CA VAL A 118 14.09 -13.12 6.17
C VAL A 118 15.12 -13.18 7.30
N ALA A 119 14.81 -13.91 8.37
CA ALA A 119 15.75 -14.24 9.42
C ALA A 119 15.74 -15.76 9.68
N TRP A 120 16.90 -16.27 10.08
CA TRP A 120 17.12 -17.68 10.41
C TRP A 120 17.80 -17.73 11.78
N PHE A 121 17.12 -18.26 12.79
CA PHE A 121 17.57 -18.21 14.19
C PHE A 121 16.79 -19.17 15.08
N ASP A 122 17.39 -19.67 16.15
CA ASP A 122 16.71 -20.49 17.17
C ASP A 122 15.73 -19.62 17.98
N ALA A 123 14.43 -19.69 17.68
CA ALA A 123 13.44 -18.81 18.28
C ALA A 123 12.86 -19.37 19.59
N ASP A 124 12.90 -20.68 19.79
CA ASP A 124 12.36 -21.34 20.98
C ASP A 124 13.41 -22.05 21.87
N GLY A 125 14.70 -21.93 21.51
CA GLY A 125 15.83 -22.44 22.29
C GLY A 125 16.02 -23.95 22.17
N ASP A 126 15.42 -24.60 21.15
CA ASP A 126 15.52 -26.05 20.96
C ASP A 126 16.80 -26.50 20.22
N GLY A 127 17.64 -25.54 19.82
CA GLY A 127 18.89 -25.76 19.11
C GLY A 127 18.73 -25.99 17.61
N LEU A 128 17.52 -25.84 17.07
CA LEU A 128 17.24 -25.85 15.64
C LEU A 128 16.84 -24.46 15.21
N ASP A 129 17.63 -23.87 14.32
CA ASP A 129 17.26 -22.55 13.82
C ASP A 129 15.95 -22.59 13.03
N ASP A 130 15.03 -21.72 13.42
CA ASP A 130 13.72 -21.46 12.83
C ASP A 130 13.82 -20.45 11.68
N LEU A 131 12.73 -20.36 10.90
CA LEU A 131 12.64 -19.48 9.74
C LEU A 131 11.56 -18.42 9.95
N LEU A 132 11.95 -17.15 10.03
CA LEU A 132 11.04 -16.01 10.05
C LEU A 132 11.03 -15.32 8.69
N LEU A 133 9.87 -15.31 8.03
CA LEU A 133 9.65 -14.63 6.76
C LEU A 133 8.84 -13.36 7.00
N VAL A 134 9.37 -12.23 6.53
CA VAL A 134 8.66 -10.95 6.56
C VAL A 134 7.75 -10.90 5.34
N ASP A 135 6.52 -10.47 5.54
CA ASP A 135 5.61 -10.11 4.46
C ASP A 135 5.46 -8.60 4.40
N ALA A 136 5.06 -8.10 3.23
CA ALA A 136 4.54 -6.74 3.18
C ALA A 136 3.17 -6.70 3.88
N GLY A 137 2.69 -5.50 4.12
CA GLY A 137 1.43 -5.26 4.81
C GLY A 137 0.34 -4.86 3.83
N PRO A 138 -0.93 -5.00 4.22
CA PRO A 138 -1.99 -4.38 3.47
C PRO A 138 -1.87 -2.85 3.64
N TRP A 139 -2.12 -2.11 2.56
CA TRP A 139 -2.31 -0.66 2.68
C TRP A 139 -3.55 -0.37 3.54
N PRO A 140 -3.57 0.68 4.38
CA PRO A 140 -4.76 1.03 5.18
C PRO A 140 -6.05 1.22 4.35
N THR A 141 -5.92 1.46 3.05
CA THR A 141 -7.01 1.62 2.09
C THR A 141 -7.41 0.32 1.38
N ALA A 142 -6.78 -0.82 1.67
CA ALA A 142 -7.03 -2.08 0.99
C ALA A 142 -8.30 -2.79 1.49
N ASP A 143 -9.08 -3.35 0.56
CA ASP A 143 -10.34 -4.07 0.87
C ASP A 143 -10.15 -5.39 1.64
N ASP A 144 -8.93 -5.91 1.68
CA ASP A 144 -8.55 -7.14 2.36
C ASP A 144 -7.66 -6.89 3.59
N TYR A 145 -7.57 -5.64 4.06
CA TYR A 145 -6.76 -5.26 5.22
C TYR A 145 -6.94 -6.19 6.44
N ASP A 146 -8.20 -6.45 6.82
CA ASP A 146 -8.52 -7.31 7.97
C ASP A 146 -8.23 -8.79 7.71
N ARG A 147 -8.20 -9.21 6.44
CA ARG A 147 -7.97 -10.60 6.02
C ARG A 147 -6.50 -10.89 5.75
N TRP A 148 -5.63 -9.89 5.84
CA TRP A 148 -4.20 -10.08 5.63
C TRP A 148 -3.62 -11.01 6.70
N PRO A 149 -2.80 -12.01 6.32
CA PRO A 149 -2.31 -13.02 7.25
C PRO A 149 -1.32 -12.50 8.31
N GLY A 150 -0.84 -11.26 8.17
CA GLY A 150 0.13 -10.60 9.04
C GLY A 150 1.39 -10.21 8.28
N ALA A 151 2.22 -9.36 8.89
CA ALA A 151 3.51 -8.92 8.32
C ALA A 151 4.67 -9.91 8.59
N LEU A 152 4.42 -10.97 9.37
CA LEU A 152 5.42 -11.93 9.80
C LEU A 152 4.85 -13.34 9.73
N ARG A 153 5.67 -14.31 9.31
CA ARG A 153 5.37 -15.75 9.36
C ARG A 153 6.57 -16.48 9.92
N LEU A 154 6.39 -17.09 11.09
CA LEU A 154 7.40 -17.89 11.76
C LEU A 154 7.13 -19.37 11.49
N TYR A 155 8.15 -20.06 11.02
CA TYR A 155 8.15 -21.48 10.76
C TYR A 155 9.13 -22.15 11.73
N ARG A 156 8.61 -22.91 12.68
CA ARG A 156 9.42 -23.70 13.60
C ARG A 156 10.07 -24.86 12.87
N ASN A 157 11.36 -25.06 13.06
CA ASN A 157 12.13 -26.16 12.53
C ASN A 157 11.91 -27.43 13.36
N LEU A 158 11.50 -28.50 12.68
CA LEU A 158 11.25 -29.82 13.29
C LEU A 158 12.41 -30.79 13.09
N GLY A 159 13.51 -30.32 12.50
CA GLY A 159 14.63 -31.13 12.04
C GLY A 159 14.38 -31.74 10.65
N GLU A 160 15.44 -32.31 10.08
CA GLU A 160 15.39 -33.02 8.79
C GLU A 160 14.80 -32.19 7.62
N GLY A 161 14.93 -30.86 7.69
CA GLY A 161 14.40 -29.94 6.69
C GLY A 161 12.88 -29.80 6.70
N ARG A 162 12.22 -30.12 7.81
CA ARG A 162 10.77 -29.96 8.01
C ARG A 162 10.49 -28.78 8.92
N PHE A 163 9.40 -28.08 8.63
CA PHE A 163 8.94 -26.92 9.34
C PHE A 163 7.42 -26.96 9.57
N GLU A 164 6.97 -26.26 10.60
CA GLU A 164 5.55 -25.99 10.85
C GLU A 164 5.31 -24.51 11.11
N ASP A 165 4.17 -23.97 10.66
CA ASP A 165 3.80 -22.58 10.94
C ASP A 165 3.49 -22.42 12.43
N SER A 166 4.34 -21.68 13.14
CA SER A 166 4.24 -21.37 14.56
C SER A 166 3.80 -19.92 14.81
N THR A 167 3.49 -19.15 13.77
CA THR A 167 3.23 -17.69 13.83
C THR A 167 2.20 -17.31 14.89
N HIS A 168 1.08 -18.04 14.97
CA HIS A 168 0.03 -17.76 15.96
C HIS A 168 0.45 -18.15 17.37
N ALA A 169 1.13 -19.29 17.54
CA ALA A 169 1.63 -19.74 18.84
C ALA A 169 2.68 -18.76 19.40
N ALA A 170 3.53 -18.24 18.51
CA ALA A 170 4.55 -17.25 18.79
C ALA A 170 3.99 -15.83 19.05
N GLY A 171 2.71 -15.58 18.73
CA GLY A 171 2.06 -14.28 18.95
C GLY A 171 2.29 -13.23 17.86
N LEU A 172 2.81 -13.62 16.70
CA LEU A 172 3.18 -12.71 15.60
C LEU A 172 2.05 -12.51 14.56
N ASN A 173 0.94 -13.25 14.63
CA ASN A 173 -0.13 -13.25 13.62
C ASN A 173 -0.92 -11.92 13.53
N ALA A 174 -0.89 -11.11 14.59
CA ALA A 174 -1.61 -9.84 14.67
C ALA A 174 -0.81 -8.64 14.17
N VAL A 175 0.48 -8.84 13.80
CA VAL A 175 1.34 -7.72 13.37
C VAL A 175 0.82 -7.14 12.06
N ARG A 176 0.57 -5.83 12.06
CA ARG A 176 0.10 -5.06 10.90
C ARG A 176 1.13 -3.97 10.60
N ALA A 177 2.03 -4.28 9.68
CA ALA A 177 3.07 -3.39 9.22
C ALA A 177 3.37 -3.69 7.75
N TYR A 178 3.87 -2.70 7.01
CA TYR A 178 4.45 -2.96 5.70
C TYR A 178 5.93 -3.30 5.87
N GLY A 179 6.20 -4.58 6.14
CA GLY A 179 7.54 -5.07 6.49
C GLY A 179 8.49 -5.09 5.29
N THR A 180 9.71 -4.62 5.52
CA THR A 180 10.74 -4.46 4.47
C THR A 180 12.08 -5.07 4.84
N GLY A 181 12.33 -5.35 6.12
CA GLY A 181 13.54 -6.00 6.59
C GLY A 181 13.39 -6.53 8.00
N VAL A 182 14.30 -7.37 8.43
CA VAL A 182 14.33 -7.93 9.78
C VAL A 182 15.76 -8.02 10.28
N ALA A 183 15.95 -7.79 11.58
CA ALA A 183 17.19 -8.03 12.30
C ALA A 183 16.87 -8.77 13.61
N VAL A 184 17.80 -9.61 14.06
CA VAL A 184 17.62 -10.47 15.23
C VAL A 184 18.84 -10.36 16.14
N ALA A 185 18.62 -10.23 17.44
CA ALA A 185 19.66 -10.25 18.47
C ALA A 185 19.02 -10.42 19.86
N ASP A 186 19.80 -10.89 20.84
CA ASP A 186 19.41 -10.91 22.26
C ASP A 186 19.70 -9.52 22.85
N ILE A 187 18.67 -8.68 23.01
CA ILE A 187 18.83 -7.26 23.34
C ILE A 187 18.79 -6.99 24.84
N ASP A 188 18.31 -7.93 25.64
CA ASP A 188 18.23 -7.79 27.10
C ASP A 188 19.10 -8.80 27.87
N GLY A 189 19.81 -9.67 27.16
CA GLY A 189 20.82 -10.59 27.68
C GLY A 189 20.22 -11.81 28.36
N ASP A 190 18.97 -12.16 28.06
CA ASP A 190 18.29 -13.31 28.65
C ASP A 190 18.54 -14.64 27.92
N GLY A 191 19.17 -14.56 26.74
CA GLY A 191 19.54 -15.68 25.88
C GLY A 191 18.51 -16.02 24.80
N ASP A 192 17.32 -15.40 24.83
CA ASP A 192 16.31 -15.53 23.79
C ASP A 192 16.55 -14.45 22.71
N LEU A 193 16.55 -14.86 21.44
CA LEU A 193 16.78 -13.92 20.34
C LEU A 193 15.51 -13.10 20.03
N ASP A 194 15.61 -11.78 20.10
CA ASP A 194 14.55 -10.81 19.82
C ASP A 194 14.50 -10.41 18.35
N VAL A 195 13.36 -9.86 17.92
CA VAL A 195 13.11 -9.53 16.51
C VAL A 195 12.81 -8.05 16.33
N PHE A 196 13.62 -7.37 15.52
CA PHE A 196 13.30 -6.05 14.99
C PHE A 196 12.78 -6.15 13.56
N LEU A 197 11.59 -5.60 13.30
CA LEU A 197 10.97 -5.48 11.99
C LEU A 197 11.13 -4.05 11.47
N ALA A 198 11.90 -3.89 10.41
CA ALA A 198 11.96 -2.66 9.63
C ALA A 198 10.72 -2.56 8.71
N ALA A 199 10.15 -1.37 8.59
CA ALA A 199 8.92 -1.16 7.82
C ALA A 199 8.87 0.17 7.06
N VAL A 200 7.88 0.28 6.17
CA VAL A 200 7.38 1.58 5.71
C VAL A 200 6.49 2.17 6.79
N GLY A 201 6.94 3.26 7.42
CA GLY A 201 6.30 3.86 8.57
C GLY A 201 6.91 3.34 9.88
N ALA A 202 6.06 3.01 10.86
CA ALA A 202 6.51 2.57 12.16
C ALA A 202 7.21 1.19 12.10
N ASN A 203 8.42 1.12 12.63
CA ASN A 203 9.12 -0.14 12.89
C ASN A 203 8.53 -0.85 14.12
N HIS A 204 8.86 -2.13 14.27
CA HIS A 204 8.46 -2.90 15.45
C HIS A 204 9.64 -3.63 16.08
N LEU A 205 9.64 -3.74 17.40
CA LEU A 205 10.58 -4.55 18.16
C LEU A 205 9.80 -5.51 19.06
N PHE A 206 10.10 -6.79 18.91
CA PHE A 206 9.47 -7.86 19.65
C PHE A 206 10.49 -8.53 20.54
N ARG A 207 10.29 -8.43 21.87
CA ARG A 207 11.05 -9.23 22.81
C ARG A 207 10.58 -10.68 22.75
N ASN A 208 11.50 -11.62 22.75
CA ASN A 208 11.22 -13.04 22.80
C ASN A 208 11.22 -13.54 24.25
N ASP A 209 10.08 -14.03 24.72
CA ASP A 209 9.95 -14.69 26.03
C ASP A 209 9.79 -16.20 25.79
N ASN A 210 10.88 -16.91 25.48
CA ASN A 210 10.96 -18.36 25.20
C ASN A 210 10.05 -18.84 24.06
N GLY A 211 10.24 -18.29 22.86
CA GLY A 211 9.43 -18.58 21.66
C GLY A 211 8.12 -17.81 21.58
N ARG A 212 7.85 -16.92 22.54
CA ARG A 212 6.66 -16.05 22.55
C ARG A 212 7.07 -14.59 22.44
N PHE A 213 6.68 -13.96 21.33
CA PHE A 213 7.06 -12.59 21.03
C PHE A 213 6.06 -11.58 21.61
N VAL A 214 6.60 -10.54 22.23
CA VAL A 214 5.87 -9.42 22.84
C VAL A 214 6.35 -8.12 22.20
N ASP A 215 5.43 -7.35 21.62
CA ASP A 215 5.74 -6.04 21.08
C ASP A 215 6.11 -5.07 22.23
N ILE A 216 7.37 -4.60 22.21
CA ILE A 216 7.93 -3.65 23.17
C ILE A 216 8.34 -2.32 22.50
N THR A 217 7.88 -2.09 21.27
CA THR A 217 8.30 -0.97 20.42
C THR A 217 8.20 0.37 21.12
N ASP A 218 7.06 0.63 21.79
CA ASP A 218 6.79 1.89 22.48
C ASP A 218 7.71 2.10 23.68
N SER A 219 7.91 1.06 24.49
CA SER A 219 8.80 1.12 25.66
C SER A 219 10.28 1.24 25.28
N ALA A 220 10.67 0.66 24.15
CA ALA A 220 12.01 0.75 23.62
C ALA A 220 12.26 2.06 22.85
N GLY A 221 11.21 2.74 22.41
CA GLY A 221 11.31 4.02 21.68
C GLY A 221 11.88 3.87 20.26
N VAL A 222 11.68 2.72 19.62
CA VAL A 222 12.32 2.36 18.33
C VAL A 222 11.38 2.40 17.12
N ALA A 223 10.13 2.85 17.30
CA ALA A 223 9.15 2.95 16.22
C ALA A 223 9.62 3.82 15.04
N GLY A 224 10.50 4.80 15.31
CA GLY A 224 10.92 5.78 14.31
C GLY A 224 9.84 6.84 14.03
N GLU A 225 9.89 7.45 12.85
CA GLU A 225 8.96 8.49 12.42
C GLU A 225 7.93 7.93 11.43
N ALA A 226 6.68 8.42 11.50
CA ALA A 226 5.55 7.82 10.75
C ALA A 226 5.71 7.80 9.22
N LEU A 227 6.53 8.68 8.64
CA LEU A 227 6.77 8.73 7.20
C LEU A 227 8.10 8.10 6.79
N ARG A 228 8.94 7.69 7.75
CA ARG A 228 10.24 7.11 7.40
C ARG A 228 10.03 5.69 6.91
N TRP A 229 10.72 5.38 5.83
CA TRP A 229 10.86 4.00 5.37
C TRP A 229 12.21 3.46 5.81
N SER A 230 12.20 2.54 6.76
CA SER A 230 13.37 1.76 7.15
C SER A 230 13.58 0.59 6.19
N SER A 231 14.67 0.59 5.42
CA SER A 231 14.96 -0.44 4.42
C SER A 231 15.75 -1.61 4.98
N SER A 232 16.48 -1.42 6.07
CA SER A 232 17.26 -2.46 6.72
C SER A 232 17.62 -2.06 8.14
N ALA A 233 18.01 -3.04 8.95
CA ALA A 233 18.56 -2.83 10.29
C ALA A 233 19.64 -3.88 10.58
N GLY A 234 20.45 -3.62 11.59
CA GLY A 234 21.42 -4.57 12.11
C GLY A 234 21.68 -4.31 13.59
N PHE A 235 22.04 -5.36 14.30
CA PHE A 235 22.44 -5.32 15.68
C PHE A 235 23.96 -5.53 15.79
N PHE A 236 24.63 -4.75 16.62
CA PHE A 236 26.03 -4.97 16.97
C PHE A 236 26.35 -4.31 18.31
N ASP A 237 27.18 -4.97 19.10
CA ASP A 237 27.72 -4.43 20.36
C ASP A 237 28.79 -3.37 20.03
N MET A 238 28.37 -2.11 20.01
CA MET A 238 29.17 -0.95 19.61
C MET A 238 30.07 -0.47 20.74
N ASP A 239 29.61 -0.56 21.99
CA ASP A 239 30.34 -0.03 23.16
C ASP A 239 31.02 -1.13 24.02
N SER A 240 30.86 -2.39 23.63
CA SER A 240 31.44 -3.57 24.26
C SER A 240 30.90 -3.85 25.67
N ASP A 241 29.66 -3.49 25.95
CA ASP A 241 28.99 -3.80 27.22
C ASP A 241 28.35 -5.20 27.26
N GLY A 242 28.31 -5.88 26.10
CA GLY A 242 27.76 -7.22 25.94
C GLY A 242 26.28 -7.24 25.55
N LEU A 243 25.64 -6.08 25.39
CA LEU A 243 24.32 -5.93 24.80
C LEU A 243 24.45 -5.31 23.39
N PRO A 244 23.65 -5.74 22.42
CA PRO A 244 23.73 -5.23 21.07
C PRO A 244 22.95 -3.92 20.88
N GLU A 245 23.57 -2.92 20.24
CA GLU A 245 22.87 -1.73 19.78
C GLU A 245 22.15 -1.97 18.45
N LEU A 246 20.98 -1.35 18.32
CA LEU A 246 20.23 -1.32 17.07
C LEU A 246 20.70 -0.18 16.16
N TRP A 247 21.02 -0.52 14.91
CA TRP A 247 21.25 0.44 13.82
C TRP A 247 20.21 0.29 12.73
N VAL A 248 19.49 1.38 12.40
CA VAL A 248 18.41 1.39 11.41
C VAL A 248 18.78 2.26 10.21
N VAL A 249 18.65 1.71 9.00
CA VAL A 249 18.89 2.41 7.74
C VAL A 249 17.56 2.85 7.14
N ASN A 250 17.41 4.14 6.90
CA ASN A 250 16.23 4.72 6.27
C ASN A 250 16.50 5.05 4.80
N TYR A 251 15.54 4.75 3.94
CA TYR A 251 15.64 4.98 2.50
C TYR A 251 15.12 6.37 2.12
N VAL A 252 13.83 6.63 2.33
CA VAL A 252 13.16 7.90 2.00
C VAL A 252 12.04 8.20 3.00
N ASP A 253 11.62 9.46 3.07
CA ASP A 253 10.37 9.81 3.74
C ASP A 253 9.19 9.61 2.78
N TRP A 254 8.54 8.46 2.87
CA TRP A 254 7.47 8.04 1.98
C TRP A 254 6.09 8.33 2.57
N SER A 255 5.18 8.84 1.72
CA SER A 255 3.74 8.82 1.96
C SER A 255 3.04 8.55 0.64
N ARG A 256 1.81 8.01 0.72
CA ARG A 256 1.01 7.78 -0.49
C ARG A 256 0.84 9.06 -1.29
N GLU A 257 0.54 10.18 -0.63
CA GLU A 257 0.37 11.49 -1.26
C GLU A 257 1.63 11.91 -2.02
N ARG A 258 2.81 11.80 -1.39
CA ARG A 258 4.09 12.13 -2.03
C ARG A 258 4.37 11.25 -3.23
N ASP A 259 4.06 9.96 -3.14
CA ASP A 259 4.22 9.02 -4.26
C ASP A 259 3.35 9.43 -5.48
N PHE A 260 2.13 9.90 -5.21
CA PHE A 260 1.25 10.44 -6.25
C PHE A 260 1.74 11.79 -6.80
N GLU A 261 2.39 12.63 -5.99
CA GLU A 261 2.94 13.93 -6.43
C GLU A 261 4.10 13.80 -7.42
N VAL A 262 4.93 12.75 -7.29
CA VAL A 262 6.02 12.50 -8.24
C VAL A 262 5.49 12.11 -9.63
N ASP A 263 4.27 11.56 -9.70
CA ASP A 263 3.53 11.23 -10.93
C ASP A 263 4.33 10.40 -11.95
N TYR A 264 5.00 9.35 -11.48
CA TYR A 264 5.68 8.40 -12.36
C TYR A 264 4.72 7.78 -13.37
N ARG A 265 5.03 7.94 -14.65
CA ARG A 265 4.20 7.49 -15.78
C ARG A 265 5.03 6.86 -16.89
N LEU A 266 4.45 5.83 -17.50
CA LEU A 266 4.87 5.35 -18.80
C LEU A 266 4.00 6.01 -19.87
N ASP A 267 4.64 6.53 -20.91
CA ASP A 267 3.96 7.21 -22.01
C ASP A 267 2.91 6.30 -22.67
N GLY A 268 1.70 6.83 -22.87
CA GLY A 268 0.54 6.10 -23.40
C GLY A 268 -0.06 5.01 -22.49
N ILE A 269 0.56 4.65 -21.36
CA ILE A 269 0.08 3.58 -20.45
C ILE A 269 -0.54 4.16 -19.17
N GLY A 270 0.00 5.29 -18.68
CA GLY A 270 -0.44 5.93 -17.44
C GLY A 270 0.54 5.70 -16.29
N ARG A 271 0.04 5.74 -15.05
CA ARG A 271 0.87 5.63 -13.83
C ARG A 271 1.72 4.36 -13.84
N ALA A 272 2.96 4.44 -13.37
CA ALA A 272 3.89 3.32 -13.27
C ALA A 272 4.63 3.40 -11.93
N TYR A 273 5.26 2.30 -11.54
CA TYR A 273 6.21 2.29 -10.45
C TYR A 273 7.39 3.21 -10.75
N GLY A 274 7.91 3.91 -9.75
CA GLY A 274 9.12 4.71 -9.89
C GLY A 274 9.77 5.06 -8.55
N PRO A 275 11.08 5.37 -8.56
CA PRO A 275 11.93 5.47 -7.37
C PRO A 275 11.72 6.70 -6.49
#